data_AF-A0A0P7R705-F1
#
_entry.id   AF-A0A0P7R705-F1
#
_cell.length_a   1.000
_cell.length_b   1.000
_cell.length_c   1.000
_cell.angle_alpha   90.00
_cell.angle_beta   90.00
_cell.angle_gamma   90.00
#
_symmetry.space_group_name_H-M   'P 1'
#
loop_
_entity.id
_entity.type
_entity.pdbx_description
1 polymer ?
#
loop_
_entity_poly.entity_id
_entity_poly.type
_entity_poly.pdbx_seq_one_letter_code
_entity_poly.pdbx_strand_id
1 'polypeptide(L)' 'MNSIFTATMLTRFTDAVGHEFMVESHLITTTTPCPSDADYLYIHLADGTQITAIASTVREVMTIRGAWKSETQAHGELRP' A
#
# COMPACT_ATOMS: atom_id res chain seq x y z
N MET A 1 -26.51 9.48 -4.60
CA MET A 1 -25.29 8.82 -5.12
C MET A 1 -24.53 8.25 -3.94
N ASN A 2 -24.43 6.92 -3.81
CA ASN A 2 -23.62 6.29 -2.78
C ASN A 2 -22.37 5.71 -3.43
N SER A 3 -21.29 6.48 -3.40
CA SER A 3 -19.96 5.97 -3.75
C SER A 3 -19.43 5.20 -2.54
N ILE A 4 -19.09 3.93 -2.74
CA ILE A 4 -18.38 3.14 -1.73
C ILE A 4 -16.88 3.29 -2.03
N PHE A 5 -16.16 3.88 -1.08
CA PHE A 5 -14.71 3.95 -1.09
C PHE A 5 -14.17 2.98 -0.04
N THR A 6 -13.19 2.18 -0.41
CA THR A 6 -12.41 1.35 0.51
C THR A 6 -11.04 1.98 0.65
N ALA A 7 -10.60 2.19 1.89
CA ALA A 7 -9.26 2.67 2.19
C ALA A 7 -8.42 1.55 2.80
N THR A 8 -7.18 1.40 2.33
CA THR A 8 -6.20 0.45 2.86
C THR A 8 -4.93 1.20 3.24
N MET A 9 -4.46 0.98 4.47
CA MET A 9 -3.15 1.47 4.94
C MET A 9 -2.06 0.49 4.50
N LEU A 10 -1.06 1.03 3.82
CA LEU A 10 0.09 0.30 3.31
C LEU A 10 1.37 0.93 3.87
N THR A 11 2.37 0.11 4.15
CA THR A 11 3.73 0.56 4.42
C THR A 11 4.55 0.34 3.16
N ARG A 12 5.09 1.43 2.61
CA ARG A 12 5.99 1.42 1.46
C ARG A 12 7.43 1.48 1.93
N PHE A 13 8.30 0.69 1.33
CA PHE A 13 9.73 0.69 1.62
C PHE A 13 10.53 0.11 0.45
N THR A 14 11.84 0.32 0.47
CA THR A 14 12.79 -0.26 -0.47
C THR A 14 13.63 -1.31 0.25
N ASP A 15 13.76 -2.52 -0.31
CA ASP A 15 14.64 -3.55 0.24
C ASP A 15 16.13 -3.21 0.07
N ALA A 16 17.00 -4.00 0.69
CA ALA A 16 18.45 -3.80 0.58
C ALA A 16 19.01 -4.02 -0.84
N VAL A 17 18.24 -4.61 -1.76
CA VAL A 17 18.61 -4.85 -3.17
C VAL A 17 18.12 -3.70 -4.08
N GLY A 18 17.26 -2.81 -3.58
CA GLY A 18 16.71 -1.66 -4.28
C GLY A 18 15.29 -1.85 -4.82
N HIS A 19 14.60 -2.94 -4.49
CA HIS A 19 13.22 -3.17 -4.90
C HIS A 19 12.22 -2.46 -4.00
N GLU A 20 11.22 -1.83 -4.60
CA GLU A 20 10.15 -1.16 -3.86
C GLU A 20 9.00 -2.13 -3.57
N PHE A 21 8.59 -2.18 -2.31
CA PHE A 21 7.46 -2.96 -1.83
C PHE A 21 6.40 -2.06 -1.20
N MET A 22 5.16 -2.53 -1.27
CA MET A 22 4.04 -2.00 -0.50
C MET A 22 3.34 -3.18 0.16
N VAL A 23 3.31 -3.18 1.50
CA VAL A 23 2.71 -4.25 2.29
C VAL A 23 1.57 -3.64 3.11
N GLU A 24 0.47 -4.36 3.28
CA GLU A 24 -0.60 -3.91 4.17
C GLU A 24 -0.07 -3.75 5.59
N SER A 25 -0.25 -2.56 6.17
CA SER A 25 0.43 -2.20 7.43
C SER A 25 0.06 -3.14 8.58
N HIS A 26 -1.13 -3.74 8.55
CA HIS A 26 -1.59 -4.70 9.57
C HIS A 26 -0.88 -6.06 9.49
N LEU A 27 -0.18 -6.37 8.38
CA LEU A 27 0.63 -7.58 8.26
C LEU A 27 2.03 -7.41 8.86
N ILE A 28 2.45 -6.17 9.17
CA ILE A 28 3.72 -5.91 9.84
C ILE A 28 3.52 -6.11 11.34
N THR A 29 4.25 -7.05 11.92
CA THR A 29 4.19 -7.34 13.36
C THR A 29 5.14 -6.46 14.15
N THR A 30 6.35 -6.21 13.63
CA THR A 30 7.33 -5.34 14.27
C THR A 30 8.36 -4.82 13.27
N THR A 31 8.99 -3.69 13.62
CA THR A 31 10.14 -3.14 12.92
C THR A 31 11.27 -2.91 13.93
N THR A 32 12.46 -3.39 13.59
CA THR A 32 13.63 -3.28 14.47
C THR A 32 14.82 -2.71 13.72
N PRO A 33 15.65 -1.87 14.35
CA PRO A 33 16.88 -1.39 13.73
C PRO A 33 17.85 -2.54 13.45
N CYS A 34 18.53 -2.48 12.31
CA CYS A 34 19.63 -3.39 12.02
C CYS A 34 20.79 -3.09 12.99
N PRO A 35 21.32 -4.08 13.73
CA PRO A 35 22.34 -3.85 14.75
C PRO A 35 23.71 -3.50 14.15
N SER A 36 23.95 -3.86 12.88
CA SER A 36 25.24 -3.66 12.21
C SER A 36 25.28 -2.42 11.32
N ASP A 37 24.13 -1.86 10.97
CA ASP A 37 24.04 -0.75 10.02
C ASP A 37 22.77 0.08 10.28
N ALA A 38 22.95 1.35 10.63
CA ALA A 38 21.86 2.25 11.00
C ALA A 38 20.97 2.65 9.80
N ASP A 39 21.44 2.45 8.57
CA ASP A 39 20.68 2.79 7.36
C ASP A 39 19.62 1.71 7.03
N TYR A 40 19.58 0.61 7.79
CA TYR A 40 18.65 -0.50 7.56
C TYR A 40 17.73 -0.78 8.76
N LEU A 41 16.52 -1.24 8.43
CA LEU A 41 15.54 -1.79 9.36
C LEU A 41 15.18 -3.22 8.96
N TYR A 42 14.88 -4.06 9.94
CA TYR A 42 14.20 -5.33 9.71
C TYR A 42 12.71 -5.13 9.89
N ILE A 43 11.94 -5.49 8.88
CA ILE A 43 10.48 -5.51 8.89
C ILE A 43 10.06 -6.97 9.02
N HIS A 44 9.35 -7.28 10.10
CA HIS A 44 8.83 -8.62 10.36
C HIS A 44 7.35 -8.68 10.01
N LEU A 45 6.98 -9.67 9.20
CA LEU A 45 5.60 -9.91 8.79
C LEU A 45 4.95 -10.99 9.65
N ALA A 46 3.62 -11.04 9.63
CA ALA A 46 2.82 -11.99 10.41
C ALA A 46 3.04 -13.46 10.02
N ASP A 47 3.50 -13.72 8.80
CA ASP A 47 3.84 -15.06 8.31
C ASP A 47 5.26 -15.53 8.71
N GLY A 48 6.01 -14.70 9.45
CA GLY A 48 7.38 -14.96 9.86
C GLY A 48 8.45 -14.49 8.87
N THR A 49 8.05 -13.92 7.72
CA THR A 49 8.99 -13.33 6.77
C THR A 49 9.68 -12.11 7.38
N GLN A 50 10.99 -12.03 7.24
CA GLN A 50 11.78 -10.85 7.57
C GLN A 50 12.31 -10.20 6.30
N ILE A 51 12.14 -8.89 6.18
CA ILE A 51 12.65 -8.09 5.07
C ILE A 51 13.63 -7.05 5.62
N THR A 52 14.82 -6.97 5.03
CA THR A 52 15.76 -5.88 5.31
C THR A 52 15.45 -4.71 4.38
N ALA A 53 15.02 -3.60 4.96
CA ALA A 53 14.60 -2.39 4.25
C ALA A 53 15.54 -1.21 4.54
N ILE A 54 15.71 -0.32 3.58
CA ILE A 54 16.44 0.95 3.77
C ILE A 54 15.58 1.87 4.63
N ALA A 55 16.07 2.22 5.82
CA ALA A 55 15.33 2.91 6.87
C ALA A 55 14.68 4.22 6.38
N SER A 56 15.43 5.02 5.60
CA SER A 56 14.98 6.32 5.09
C SER A 56 13.86 6.23 4.05
N THR A 57 13.55 5.04 3.53
CA THR A 57 12.51 4.84 2.50
C THR A 57 11.17 4.42 3.07
N VAL A 58 11.14 4.01 4.35
CA VAL A 58 9.95 3.48 5.02
C VAL A 58 8.95 4.61 5.27
N ARG A 59 7.73 4.46 4.75
CA ARG A 59 6.64 5.43 4.94
C ARG A 59 5.26 4.78 4.86
N GLU A 60 4.32 5.31 5.64
CA GLU A 60 2.90 4.93 5.54
C GLU A 60 2.23 5.63 4.35
N VAL A 61 1.36 4.89 3.67
CA VAL A 61 0.61 5.34 2.49
C VAL A 61 -0.82 4.83 2.60
N MET A 62 -1.80 5.71 2.40
CA MET A 62 -3.21 5.34 2.32
C MET A 62 -3.61 5.19 0.85
N THR A 63 -4.12 4.01 0.48
CA THR A 63 -4.68 3.77 -0.86
C THR A 63 -6.20 3.79 -0.78
N ILE A 64 -6.85 4.63 -1.58
CA ILE A 64 -8.32 4.70 -1.67
C ILE A 64 -8.74 4.06 -3.00
N ARG A 65 -9.57 3.02 -2.94
CA ARG A 65 -10.22 2.42 -4.11
C ARG A 65 -11.71 2.75 -4.08
N GLY A 66 -12.25 3.22 -5.21
CA GLY A 66 -13.68 3.48 -5.35
C GLY A 66 -14.16 3.07 -6.73
N ALA A 67 -15.43 2.65 -6.82
CA ALA A 67 -16.10 2.43 -8.10
C ALA A 67 -16.81 3.73 -8.51
N TRP A 68 -16.29 4.42 -9.52
CA TRP A 68 -17.01 5.52 -10.16
C TRP A 68 -18.11 4.93 -11.04
N LYS A 69 -19.37 4.96 -10.61
CA LYS A 69 -20.48 4.69 -11.52
C LYS A 69 -20.63 5.89 -12.46
N SER A 70 -20.08 5.79 -13.67
CA SER A 70 -20.49 6.65 -14.76
C SER A 70 -21.96 6.34 -15.05
N GLU A 71 -22.85 7.31 -14.84
CA GLU A 71 -24.21 7.21 -15.37
C GLU A 71 -24.11 7.15 -16.90
N THR A 72 -24.45 6.01 -17.47
CA THR A 72 -24.74 5.91 -18.89
C THR A 72 -25.94 6.81 -19.15
N GLN A 73 -25.73 8.02 -19.67
CA GLN A 73 -26.78 8.73 -20.37
C GLN A 73 -27.12 7.86 -21.59
N ALA A 74 -28.18 7.06 -21.47
CA ALA A 74 -28.90 6.56 -22.62
C ALA A 74 -29.39 7.79 -23.37
N HIS A 75 -28.61 8.22 -24.37
CA HIS A 75 -29.04 9.20 -25.34
C HIS A 75 -30.21 8.56 -26.05
N GLY A 76 -31.42 8.99 -25.68
CA GLY A 76 -32.64 8.50 -26.26
C GLY A 76 -32.56 8.62 -27.77
N GLU A 77 -32.81 7.51 -28.46
CA GLU A 77 -33.22 7.52 -29.85
C GLU A 77 -34.36 8.55 -30.01
N LEU A 78 -34.04 9.71 -30.57
CA LEU A 78 -35.04 10.52 -31.25
C LEU A 78 -35.12 10.00 -32.68
N ARG A 79 -36.12 9.16 -32.91
CA ARG A 79 -36.78 8.96 -34.22
C ARG A 79 -38.26 9.30 -33.98
N PRO A 80 -38.97 9.95 -34.92
CA PRO A 80 -38.83 9.88 -36.37
C PRO A 80 -38.11 11.07 -37.01
#